data_AF-A0A1W9XFC8-F1
#
_entry.id   AF-A0A1W9XFC8-F1
#
_cell.length_a   1.000
_cell.length_b   1.000
_cell.length_c   1.000
_cell.angle_alpha   90.00
_cell.angle_beta   90.00
_cell.angle_gamma   90.00
#
_symmetry.space_group_name_H-M   'P 1'
#
loop_
_entity.id
_entity.type
_entity.pdbx_description
1 polymer ?
#
loop_
_entity_poly.entity_id
_entity_poly.type
_entity_poly.pdbx_seq_one_letter_code
_entity_poly.pdbx_strand_id
1 'polypeptide(L)'
;MSAIARGGADHNGRHTGRGRVSRIPADLGKQTGSDLFHSFGQFSILSGESATFSGPDSVSNITSRVTGGDISQTDGLLRSEIPGADMWLLNPAGVMFGAEASLDIGASLSGIWI
;
A
#
# COMPACT_ATOMS: atom_id res chain seq x y z
N MET A 1 1.18 4.96 15.44
CA MET A 1 2.32 4.16 14.94
C MET A 1 2.29 4.28 13.42
N SER A 2 3.35 4.82 12.82
CA SER A 2 3.43 5.12 11.39
C SER A 2 4.20 4.00 10.71
N ALA A 3 3.56 3.32 9.76
CA ALA A 3 4.29 2.43 8.87
C ALA A 3 5.01 3.32 7.85
N ILE A 4 6.33 3.41 7.92
CA ILE A 4 7.08 4.08 6.86
C ILE A 4 7.14 3.07 5.71
N ALA A 5 6.22 3.15 4.75
CA ALA A 5 6.41 2.51 3.45
C ALA A 5 7.40 3.33 2.62
N ARG A 6 8.62 3.45 3.14
CA ARG A 6 9.79 3.56 2.29
C ARG A 6 10.29 2.13 2.17
N GLY A 7 10.28 1.58 0.96
CA GLY A 7 11.08 0.40 0.66
C GLY A 7 12.46 0.63 1.28
N GLY A 8 12.88 -0.29 2.16
CA GLY A 8 14.05 -0.10 3.01
C GLY A 8 15.26 0.34 2.18
N ALA A 9 15.70 1.57 2.44
CA ALA A 9 17.09 1.95 2.26
C ALA A 9 17.77 1.66 3.60
N ASP A 10 18.54 0.58 3.66
CA ASP A 10 19.64 0.52 4.60
C ASP A 10 20.70 1.54 4.17
N HIS A 11 21.57 1.90 5.11
CA HIS A 11 22.42 3.09 5.05
C HIS A 11 23.62 2.98 4.07
N ASN A 12 23.48 2.28 2.94
CA ASN A 12 24.58 2.08 1.99
C ASN A 12 24.10 1.79 0.55
N GLY A 13 23.59 2.82 -0.13
CA GLY A 13 22.99 2.76 -1.47
C GLY A 13 23.68 1.87 -2.50
N ARG A 14 23.22 0.62 -2.63
CA ARG A 14 23.56 -0.27 -3.74
C ARG A 14 22.35 -1.09 -4.14
N HIS A 15 21.77 -0.76 -5.31
CA HIS A 15 20.68 -1.51 -5.91
C HIS A 15 21.27 -2.53 -6.89
N THR A 16 21.14 -3.81 -6.56
CA THR A 16 21.35 -4.95 -7.48
C THR A 16 20.03 -5.71 -7.61
N GLY A 17 19.70 -6.13 -8.83
CA GLY A 17 18.34 -6.39 -9.36
C GLY A 17 17.37 -7.34 -8.64
N ARG A 18 16.13 -7.26 -9.14
CA ARG A 18 14.81 -7.82 -8.72
C ARG A 18 13.97 -6.80 -7.93
N GLY A 19 12.83 -6.43 -8.52
CA GLY A 19 11.95 -5.37 -8.02
C GLY A 19 11.53 -5.60 -6.57
N ARG A 20 11.45 -4.50 -5.81
CA ARG A 20 11.25 -4.54 -4.37
C ARG A 20 9.84 -5.03 -4.06
N VAL A 21 9.74 -6.06 -3.21
CA VAL A 21 8.48 -6.57 -2.67
C VAL A 21 8.32 -6.02 -1.26
N SER A 22 7.31 -5.19 -1.05
CA SER A 22 6.95 -4.63 0.25
C SER A 22 5.78 -5.42 0.85
N ARG A 23 6.01 -6.11 1.96
CA ARG A 23 4.95 -6.79 2.71
C ARG A 23 4.39 -5.85 3.79
N ILE A 24 3.06 -5.74 3.85
CA ILE A 24 2.34 -4.85 4.77
C ILE A 24 1.37 -5.71 5.60
N PRO A 25 1.89 -6.40 6.64
CA PRO A 25 1.04 -7.17 7.55
C PRO A 25 0.21 -6.28 8.47
N ALA A 26 -0.91 -6.83 8.97
CA ALA A 26 -1.87 -6.14 9.82
C ALA A 26 -1.27 -5.59 11.14
N ASP A 27 -0.18 -6.16 11.62
CA ASP A 27 0.55 -5.70 12.81
C ASP A 27 1.31 -4.37 12.59
N LEU A 28 1.53 -3.97 11.33
CA LEU A 28 1.99 -2.62 10.97
C LEU A 28 0.86 -1.59 10.93
N GLY A 29 -0.38 -2.02 11.14
CA GLY A 29 -1.58 -1.20 11.15
C GLY A 29 -2.26 -1.18 12.52
N LYS A 30 -3.50 -0.69 12.50
CA LYS A 30 -4.42 -0.76 13.63
C LYS A 30 -5.71 -1.40 13.15
N GLN A 31 -6.04 -2.57 13.68
CA GLN A 31 -7.34 -3.19 13.44
C GLN A 31 -8.36 -2.71 14.48
N THR A 32 -9.59 -2.41 14.04
CA THR A 32 -10.75 -2.11 14.88
C THR A 32 -11.95 -2.82 14.29
N GLY A 33 -12.39 -3.93 14.90
CA GLY A 33 -13.40 -4.80 14.30
C GLY A 33 -12.92 -5.37 12.96
N SER A 34 -13.73 -5.18 11.91
CA SER A 34 -13.44 -5.60 10.53
C SER A 34 -12.62 -4.60 9.73
N ASP A 35 -12.23 -3.47 10.32
CA ASP A 35 -11.48 -2.41 9.63
C ASP A 35 -10.01 -2.45 10.03
N LEU A 36 -9.11 -2.45 9.04
CA LEU A 36 -7.67 -2.39 9.20
C LEU A 36 -7.13 -1.06 8.65
N PHE A 37 -6.52 -0.26 9.52
CA PHE A 37 -6.00 1.06 9.18
C PHE A 37 -4.48 1.07 9.10
N HIS A 38 -3.93 1.54 7.98
CA HIS A 38 -2.51 1.83 7.79
C HIS A 38 -2.29 3.32 7.53
N SER A 39 -1.21 3.87 8.09
CA SER A 39 -0.81 5.26 7.90
C SER A 39 0.65 5.35 7.49
N PHE A 40 0.87 5.97 6.33
CA PHE A 40 2.15 6.10 5.66
C PHE A 40 2.60 7.55 5.58
N GLY A 41 3.90 7.79 5.81
CA GLY A 41 4.49 9.10 5.48
C GLY A 41 4.56 9.32 3.97
N GLN A 42 4.89 8.27 3.22
CA GLN A 42 4.94 8.24 1.75
C GLN A 42 4.54 6.84 1.32
N PHE A 43 3.90 6.72 0.15
CA PHE A 43 3.52 5.44 -0.43
C PHE A 43 3.49 5.56 -1.95
N SER A 44 4.38 4.84 -2.62
CA SER A 44 4.42 4.66 -4.08
C SER A 44 4.86 3.23 -4.36
N ILE A 45 4.43 2.69 -5.49
CA ILE A 45 4.84 1.37 -5.99
C ILE A 45 5.41 1.64 -7.38
N LEU A 46 6.72 1.54 -7.55
CA LEU A 46 7.33 1.79 -8.85
C LEU A 46 7.18 0.57 -9.78
N SER A 47 7.48 0.77 -11.06
CA SER A 47 7.57 -0.32 -12.06
C SER A 47 8.43 -1.47 -11.55
N GLY A 48 7.90 -2.69 -11.70
CA GLY A 48 8.51 -3.93 -11.23
C GLY A 48 8.45 -4.15 -9.70
N GLU A 49 7.96 -3.19 -8.91
CA GLU A 49 7.75 -3.35 -7.47
C GLU A 49 6.36 -3.90 -7.15
N SER A 50 6.19 -4.36 -5.91
CA SER A 50 4.88 -4.75 -5.41
C SER A 50 4.68 -4.35 -3.95
N ALA A 51 3.45 -3.98 -3.58
CA ALA A 51 2.99 -3.87 -2.20
C ALA A 51 1.91 -4.93 -1.93
N THR A 52 2.07 -5.71 -0.87
CA THR A 52 1.16 -6.82 -0.53
C THR A 52 0.65 -6.67 0.89
N PHE A 53 -0.65 -6.43 1.03
CA PHE A 53 -1.35 -6.34 2.30
C PHE A 53 -1.77 -7.74 2.75
N SER A 54 -1.60 -8.04 4.04
CA SER A 54 -1.98 -9.34 4.62
C SER A 54 -2.52 -9.16 6.04
N GLY A 55 -3.47 -9.99 6.44
CA GLY A 55 -4.15 -9.90 7.73
C GLY A 55 -5.14 -11.04 7.90
N PRO A 56 -5.89 -11.07 9.02
CA PRO A 56 -6.87 -12.11 9.27
C PRO A 56 -8.11 -11.94 8.37
N ASP A 57 -8.77 -13.05 8.05
CA ASP A 57 -10.02 -13.10 7.26
C ASP A 57 -11.19 -12.32 7.88
N SER A 58 -11.05 -11.90 9.14
CA SER A 58 -12.04 -11.03 9.82
C SER A 58 -11.99 -9.58 9.34
N VAL A 59 -10.97 -9.19 8.57
CA VAL A 59 -10.86 -7.85 7.98
C VAL A 59 -11.67 -7.80 6.69
N SER A 60 -12.60 -6.85 6.62
CA SER A 60 -13.41 -6.56 5.43
C SER A 60 -13.01 -5.26 4.75
N ASN A 61 -12.34 -4.34 5.45
CA ASN A 61 -11.88 -3.07 4.88
C ASN A 61 -10.43 -2.79 5.25
N ILE A 62 -9.62 -2.43 4.26
CA ILE A 62 -8.24 -1.94 4.44
C ILE A 62 -8.23 -0.46 4.06
N THR A 63 -8.00 0.42 5.04
CA THR A 63 -7.82 1.85 4.80
C THR A 63 -6.35 2.22 4.91
N SER A 64 -5.76 2.62 3.78
CA SER A 64 -4.38 3.08 3.67
C SER A 64 -4.36 4.58 3.42
N ARG A 65 -3.82 5.36 4.36
CA ARG A 65 -3.70 6.82 4.23
C ARG A 65 -2.24 7.24 4.13
N VAL A 66 -1.95 8.12 3.17
CA VAL A 66 -0.69 8.87 3.09
C VAL A 66 -0.89 10.23 3.76
N THR A 67 0.01 10.58 4.67
CA THR A 67 -0.04 11.83 5.43
C THR A 67 1.08 12.81 5.07
N GLY A 68 2.05 12.39 4.25
CA GLY A 68 3.03 13.29 3.65
C GLY A 68 2.43 14.17 2.56
N GLY A 69 3.26 15.03 1.98
CA GLY A 69 2.85 15.97 0.93
C GLY A 69 3.13 15.49 -0.50
N ASP A 70 3.72 14.31 -0.68
CA ASP A 70 4.10 13.79 -1.99
C ASP A 70 2.97 12.97 -2.63
N ILE A 71 2.84 13.08 -3.95
CA ILE A 71 1.93 12.26 -4.76
C ILE A 71 2.30 10.78 -4.63
N SER A 72 1.29 9.93 -4.50
CA SER A 72 1.45 8.48 -4.62
C SER A 72 1.47 8.09 -6.09
N GLN A 73 2.56 7.48 -6.56
CA GLN A 73 2.64 6.89 -7.90
C GLN A 73 2.57 5.37 -7.78
N THR A 74 1.56 4.78 -8.41
CA THR A 74 1.37 3.33 -8.48
C THR A 74 1.58 2.91 -9.92
N ASP A 75 2.73 2.32 -10.20
CA ASP A 75 3.14 1.81 -11.52
C ASP A 75 3.64 0.35 -11.40
N GLY A 76 3.33 -0.32 -10.30
CA GLY A 76 3.62 -1.73 -10.06
C GLY A 76 2.41 -2.47 -9.46
N LEU A 77 2.64 -3.59 -8.79
CA LEU A 77 1.56 -4.45 -8.26
C LEU A 77 1.08 -4.00 -6.87
N LEU A 78 -0.19 -3.65 -6.74
CA LEU A 78 -0.89 -3.52 -5.47
C LEU A 78 -1.75 -4.76 -5.23
N ARG A 79 -1.46 -5.50 -4.14
CA ARG A 79 -2.14 -6.76 -3.80
C ARG A 79 -2.71 -6.76 -2.39
N SER A 80 -3.88 -7.40 -2.22
CA SER A 80 -4.38 -7.86 -0.92
C SER A 80 -4.45 -9.39 -0.88
N GLU A 81 -3.83 -9.99 0.14
CA GLU A 81 -3.97 -11.41 0.47
C GLU A 81 -5.16 -11.68 1.42
N ILE A 82 -5.89 -10.64 1.85
CA ILE A 82 -7.06 -10.77 2.73
C ILE A 82 -8.30 -11.07 1.86
N PRO A 83 -8.93 -12.25 1.98
CA PRO A 83 -10.02 -12.64 1.11
C PRO A 83 -11.23 -11.69 1.20
N GLY A 84 -11.65 -11.14 0.05
CA GLY A 84 -12.85 -10.31 -0.05
C GLY A 84 -12.78 -8.95 0.66
N ALA A 85 -11.60 -8.51 1.10
CA ALA A 85 -11.45 -7.21 1.74
C ALA A 85 -11.39 -6.06 0.72
N ASP A 86 -12.22 -5.04 0.93
CA ASP A 86 -12.18 -3.79 0.16
C ASP A 86 -10.96 -2.96 0.55
N MET A 87 -10.40 -2.22 -0.42
CA MET A 87 -9.24 -1.35 -0.20
C MET A 87 -9.55 0.12 -0.50
N TRP A 88 -9.08 0.98 0.40
CA TRP A 88 -9.15 2.44 0.28
C TRP A 88 -7.74 3.01 0.32
N LEU A 89 -7.33 3.70 -0.74
CA LEU A 89 -6.06 4.44 -0.78
C LEU A 89 -6.32 5.94 -0.79
N LEU A 90 -5.94 6.60 0.30
CA LEU A 90 -6.21 8.01 0.54
C LEU A 90 -4.89 8.78 0.54
N ASN A 91 -4.72 9.70 -0.40
CA ASN A 91 -3.63 10.65 -0.37
C ASN A 91 -4.16 12.04 -0.76
N PRO A 92 -4.15 13.03 0.15
CA PRO A 92 -4.54 14.41 -0.18
C PRO A 92 -3.70 15.05 -1.30
N ALA A 93 -2.45 14.61 -1.50
CA ALA A 93 -1.63 15.06 -2.62
C ALA A 93 -2.00 14.36 -3.95
N GLY A 94 -2.74 13.24 -3.89
CA GLY A 94 -3.19 12.47 -5.05
C GLY A 94 -2.56 11.08 -5.21
N VAL A 95 -3.20 10.22 -6.01
CA VAL A 95 -2.86 8.79 -6.23
C VAL A 95 -2.83 8.41 -7.73
N MET A 96 -1.73 8.63 -8.43
CA MET A 96 -1.63 8.37 -9.88
C MET A 96 -1.36 6.90 -10.19
N PHE A 97 -2.08 6.33 -11.16
CA PHE A 97 -1.81 4.99 -11.70
C PHE A 97 -1.08 5.10 -13.05
N GLY A 98 0.07 4.45 -13.14
CA GLY A 98 0.88 4.36 -14.36
C GLY A 98 0.47 3.19 -15.25
N ALA A 99 1.18 3.03 -16.37
CA ALA A 99 0.83 2.04 -17.39
C ALA A 99 1.13 0.60 -16.97
N GLU A 100 2.05 0.40 -16.02
CA GLU A 100 2.42 -0.92 -15.50
C GLU A 100 1.71 -1.25 -14.18
N ALA A 101 0.81 -0.37 -13.73
CA ALA A 101 0.02 -0.60 -12.54
C ALA A 101 -0.84 -1.86 -12.69
N SER A 102 -0.76 -2.73 -11.70
CA SER A 102 -1.59 -3.94 -11.61
C SER A 102 -2.26 -4.01 -10.25
N LEU A 103 -3.51 -4.42 -10.24
CA LEU A 103 -4.33 -4.58 -9.05
C LEU A 103 -4.72 -6.04 -8.89
N ASP A 104 -4.38 -6.62 -7.76
CA ASP A 104 -4.78 -7.97 -7.35
C ASP A 104 -5.48 -7.88 -6.00
N ILE A 105 -6.75 -7.48 -6.05
CA ILE A 105 -7.60 -7.20 -4.90
C ILE A 105 -8.84 -8.05 -5.07
N GLY A 106 -9.11 -8.93 -4.10
CA GLY A 106 -10.24 -9.87 -4.16
C GLY A 106 -11.63 -9.22 -4.08
N ALA A 107 -11.70 -7.90 -3.93
CA ALA A 107 -12.90 -7.08 -3.85
C ALA A 107 -12.66 -5.74 -4.56
N SER A 108 -13.18 -4.62 -4.03
CA SER A 108 -13.06 -3.31 -4.68
C SER A 108 -11.83 -2.51 -4.25
N LEU A 109 -11.39 -1.59 -5.12
CA LEU A 109 -10.44 -0.53 -4.79
C LEU A 109 -11.09 0.83 -5.05
N SER A 110 -11.02 1.71 -4.05
CA SER A 110 -11.46 3.09 -4.15
C SER A 110 -10.35 4.06 -3.75
N GLY A 111 -10.20 5.14 -4.51
CA GLY A 111 -9.28 6.25 -4.24
C GLY A 111 -10.00 7.58 -4.34
N ILE A 112 -9.74 8.48 -3.39
CA ILE A 112 -10.27 9.85 -3.40
C ILE A 112 -9.15 10.81 -3.80
N TRP A 113 -9.48 11.65 -4.78
CA TRP A 113 -8.74 12.85 -5.15
C TRP A 113 -9.54 14.04 -4.64
N ILE A 114 -8.95 14.85 -3.78
CA ILE A 114 -9.52 16.14 -3.35
C ILE A 114 -8.69 17.28 -3.91
#